data_AF-A0ABD3AYB4-F1
#
_entry.id   AF-A0ABD3AYB4-F1
#
_cell.length_a   1.000
_cell.length_b   1.000
_cell.length_c   1.000
_cell.angle_alpha   90.00
_cell.angle_beta   90.00
_cell.angle_gamma   90.00
#
_symmetry.space_group_name_H-M   'P 1'
#
loop_
_entity.id
_entity.type
_entity.pdbx_description
1 polymer ?
#
loop_
_entity_poly.entity_id
_entity_poly.type
_entity_poly.pdbx_seq_one_letter_code
_entity_poly.pdbx_strand_id
1 'polypeptide(L)'
;MSLSHLRHSSCSLLTSMLSDTDDVCTDDQEKKEELERCWSDLPIDIIDLIRLSLFAGDSGAFNATCRSWRSTTTIFRPLPPPVDCPHHQSPCLMFIEKYGRCKFFHPIYNDFYFMEIPEIANARLRYSRFGWLLMSQEDSNTKNIFFFNPFTRIKIELPRIPFEDGFVSLCFTASPTSSDCVVMGVSGFLFYSVAMIRLGDQNWSVEDNDKKLRLAECHPILYRGRYYCLGADGNVGIYNPKDHTCDVILKPLETKVIESLRQAFFAEFDGKLLAVFVYGYERKVHVWRLNLSKMNWFPVQSLGDKMLFVSRGSSFVETASVSGMANKIYFPKFYGNSGIFYSLRTKKYHSYTGGFSSQTGHELRDFPLSTWIKPTF
;
A
#
# COMPACT_ATOMS: atom_id res chain seq x y z
N MET A 1 12.66 -36.69 2.31
CA MET A 1 11.44 -37.06 1.55
C MET A 1 10.29 -36.22 2.10
N SER A 2 10.24 -34.94 1.73
CA SER A 2 9.33 -34.31 0.76
C SER A 2 7.83 -34.41 1.08
N LEU A 3 7.30 -33.31 1.64
CA LEU A 3 5.88 -32.97 1.86
C LEU A 3 5.09 -32.70 0.55
N SER A 4 5.58 -33.19 -0.59
CA SER A 4 5.02 -32.92 -1.92
C SER A 4 3.90 -33.88 -2.35
N HIS A 5 3.57 -34.91 -1.57
CA HIS A 5 2.60 -35.94 -1.98
C HIS A 5 1.15 -35.74 -1.50
N LEU A 6 0.86 -34.73 -0.68
CA LEU A 6 -0.51 -34.49 -0.16
C LEU A 6 -1.35 -33.50 -0.98
N ARG A 7 -0.81 -32.92 -2.06
CA ARG A 7 -1.54 -31.93 -2.89
C ARG A 7 -2.22 -32.47 -4.14
N HIS A 8 -2.08 -33.75 -4.47
CA HIS A 8 -2.67 -34.31 -5.70
C HIS A 8 -3.85 -35.27 -5.51
N SER A 9 -4.20 -35.67 -4.28
CA SER A 9 -5.30 -36.63 -4.06
C SER A 9 -6.65 -35.99 -3.67
N SER A 10 -6.71 -34.71 -3.34
CA SER A 10 -7.94 -34.07 -2.84
C SER A 10 -8.89 -33.51 -3.91
N CYS A 11 -8.57 -33.68 -5.20
CA CYS A 11 -9.37 -33.10 -6.30
C CYS A 11 -10.21 -34.12 -7.09
N SER A 12 -10.29 -35.38 -6.67
CA SER A 12 -11.02 -36.43 -7.43
C SER A 12 -12.16 -37.14 -6.68
N LEU A 13 -12.46 -36.78 -5.42
CA LEU A 13 -13.45 -37.52 -4.61
C LEU A 13 -14.73 -36.75 -4.24
N LEU A 14 -14.92 -35.52 -4.75
CA LEU A 14 -16.09 -34.68 -4.44
C LEU A 14 -17.20 -34.72 -5.51
N THR A 15 -17.42 -35.85 -6.19
CA THR A 15 -18.51 -35.95 -7.19
C THR A 15 -19.40 -37.20 -7.06
N SER A 16 -19.42 -37.91 -5.94
CA SER A 16 -20.47 -38.89 -5.71
C SER A 16 -20.90 -38.91 -4.26
N MET A 17 -22.16 -39.29 -4.03
CA MET A 17 -22.85 -39.45 -2.74
C MET A 17 -23.75 -38.25 -2.36
N LEU A 18 -24.71 -37.96 -3.22
CA LEU A 18 -26.05 -37.52 -2.80
C LEU A 18 -27.01 -38.70 -3.06
N SER A 19 -27.43 -39.39 -2.01
CA SER A 19 -28.69 -40.15 -1.98
C SER A 19 -29.03 -40.53 -0.54
N ASP A 20 -30.21 -40.09 -0.11
CA ASP A 20 -30.91 -40.46 1.12
C ASP A 20 -31.12 -41.98 1.24
N THR A 21 -31.22 -42.48 2.49
CA THR A 21 -32.32 -43.35 2.97
C THR A 21 -32.14 -43.68 4.46
N ASP A 22 -33.19 -43.46 5.24
CA ASP A 22 -33.43 -44.03 6.58
C ASP A 22 -33.71 -45.56 6.48
N ASP A 23 -33.14 -46.39 7.36
CA ASP A 23 -33.89 -47.44 8.11
C ASP A 23 -33.05 -48.21 9.16
N VAL A 24 -33.65 -48.28 10.36
CA VAL A 24 -33.65 -49.28 11.46
C VAL A 24 -32.43 -50.19 11.74
N CYS A 25 -31.94 -50.09 12.99
CA CYS A 25 -30.97 -50.97 13.65
C CYS A 25 -31.54 -52.35 14.05
N THR A 26 -30.71 -53.41 13.99
CA THR A 26 -30.70 -54.50 14.99
C THR A 26 -29.34 -55.21 15.06
N ASP A 27 -28.85 -55.32 16.31
CA ASP A 27 -27.90 -56.23 16.98
C ASP A 27 -26.45 -56.48 16.52
N ASP A 28 -25.57 -56.07 17.44
CA ASP A 28 -24.48 -56.82 18.06
C ASP A 28 -23.32 -57.34 17.19
N GLN A 29 -22.33 -56.47 17.02
CA GLN A 29 -20.91 -56.85 17.14
C GLN A 29 -20.14 -55.73 17.84
N GLU A 30 -19.43 -56.06 18.93
CA GLU A 30 -18.40 -55.23 19.55
C GLU A 30 -17.29 -54.90 18.54
N LYS A 31 -17.51 -53.87 17.73
CA LYS A 31 -16.45 -53.16 17.02
C LYS A 31 -15.97 -52.07 17.95
N LYS A 32 -14.67 -52.06 18.23
CA LYS A 32 -13.96 -50.83 18.59
C LYS A 32 -14.14 -49.86 17.42
N GLU A 33 -15.24 -49.13 17.41
CA GLU A 33 -15.41 -47.96 16.58
C GLU A 33 -14.36 -46.95 17.05
N GLU A 34 -13.28 -46.81 16.30
CA GLU A 34 -12.64 -45.50 16.22
C GLU A 34 -13.74 -44.57 15.71
N LEU A 35 -14.46 -43.92 16.64
CA LEU A 35 -15.38 -42.85 16.29
C LEU A 35 -14.58 -41.85 15.45
N GLU A 36 -14.80 -41.85 14.14
CA GLU A 36 -14.33 -40.80 13.26
C GLU A 36 -15.01 -39.51 13.73
N ARG A 37 -14.33 -38.78 14.63
CA ARG A 37 -14.83 -37.53 15.18
C ARG A 37 -15.00 -36.55 14.02
N CYS A 38 -16.23 -36.09 13.80
CA CYS A 38 -16.51 -35.17 12.73
C CYS A 38 -16.03 -33.76 13.11
N TRP A 39 -15.58 -32.97 12.14
CA TRP A 39 -15.22 -31.56 12.36
C TRP A 39 -16.39 -30.72 12.90
N SER A 40 -17.64 -31.18 12.74
CA SER A 40 -18.83 -30.58 13.35
C SER A 40 -18.89 -30.71 14.87
N ASP A 41 -18.20 -31.71 15.44
CA ASP A 41 -18.34 -32.11 16.84
C ASP A 41 -17.31 -31.41 17.73
N LEU A 42 -16.46 -30.57 17.14
CA LEU A 42 -15.52 -29.74 17.87
C LEU A 42 -16.27 -28.73 18.75
N PRO A 43 -15.87 -28.63 20.03
CA PRO A 43 -16.38 -27.60 20.92
C PRO A 43 -16.18 -26.19 20.34
N ILE A 44 -17.15 -25.30 20.58
CA ILE A 44 -17.18 -23.96 19.98
C ILE A 44 -15.96 -23.11 20.35
N ASP A 45 -15.44 -23.29 21.56
CA ASP A 45 -14.22 -22.64 22.06
C ASP A 45 -12.98 -23.03 21.24
N ILE A 46 -12.87 -24.30 20.83
CA ILE A 46 -11.79 -24.75 19.96
C ILE A 46 -11.93 -24.17 18.56
N ILE A 47 -13.15 -24.14 18.01
CA ILE A 47 -13.42 -23.55 16.71
C ILE A 47 -13.08 -22.04 16.72
N ASP A 48 -13.40 -21.35 17.80
CA ASP A 48 -13.09 -19.94 18.00
C ASP A 48 -11.58 -19.69 18.10
N LEU A 49 -10.84 -20.55 18.82
CA LEU A 49 -9.38 -20.48 18.87
C LEU A 49 -8.75 -20.70 17.49
N ILE A 50 -9.25 -21.67 16.72
CA ILE A 50 -8.82 -21.88 15.34
C ILE A 50 -9.08 -20.61 14.53
N ARG A 51 -10.30 -20.05 14.60
CA ARG A 51 -10.65 -18.82 13.86
C ARG A 51 -9.73 -17.63 14.20
N LEU A 52 -9.34 -17.49 15.46
CA LEU A 52 -8.42 -16.44 15.92
C LEU A 52 -6.97 -16.64 15.45
N SER A 53 -6.61 -17.87 15.04
CA SER A 53 -5.28 -18.21 14.53
C SER A 53 -5.14 -18.08 13.00
N LEU A 54 -6.22 -17.74 12.29
CA LEU A 54 -6.21 -17.66 10.83
C LEU A 54 -5.78 -16.28 10.31
N PHE A 55 -5.10 -16.27 9.18
CA PHE A 55 -4.93 -15.07 8.37
C PHE A 55 -6.08 -14.94 7.35
N ALA A 56 -6.18 -13.79 6.69
CA ALA A 56 -7.33 -13.44 5.86
C ALA A 56 -7.61 -14.46 4.73
N GLY A 57 -6.58 -15.10 4.18
CA GLY A 57 -6.71 -16.06 3.08
C GLY A 57 -7.46 -17.33 3.46
N ASP A 58 -7.47 -17.73 4.73
CA ASP A 58 -8.06 -18.99 5.17
C ASP A 58 -9.54 -18.87 5.55
N SER A 59 -10.08 -17.64 5.62
CA SER A 59 -11.46 -17.38 6.04
C SER A 59 -12.49 -18.12 5.16
N GLY A 60 -12.25 -18.17 3.85
CA GLY A 60 -13.13 -18.89 2.93
C GLY A 60 -13.15 -20.40 3.20
N ALA A 61 -11.97 -21.00 3.36
CA ALA A 61 -11.84 -22.43 3.66
C ALA A 61 -12.45 -22.77 5.03
N PHE A 62 -12.18 -21.96 6.05
CA PHE A 62 -12.76 -22.11 7.38
C PHE A 62 -14.29 -22.15 7.35
N ASN A 63 -14.92 -21.18 6.65
CA ASN A 63 -16.38 -21.10 6.51
C ASN A 63 -16.99 -22.21 5.63
N ALA A 64 -16.15 -22.88 4.82
CA ALA A 64 -16.56 -23.99 3.98
C ALA A 64 -16.53 -25.34 4.71
N THR A 65 -15.82 -25.44 5.85
CA THR A 65 -15.63 -26.69 6.62
C THR A 65 -16.95 -27.37 6.98
N CYS A 66 -17.82 -26.70 7.75
CA CYS A 66 -19.17 -27.18 8.05
C CYS A 66 -20.05 -26.03 8.60
N ARG A 67 -21.33 -26.31 8.85
CA ARG A 67 -22.29 -25.32 9.37
C ARG A 67 -21.88 -24.78 10.75
N SER A 68 -21.37 -25.64 11.63
CA SER A 68 -20.90 -25.26 12.98
C SER A 68 -19.80 -24.21 12.90
N TRP A 69 -18.77 -24.45 12.07
CA TRP A 69 -17.65 -23.52 11.87
C TRP A 69 -18.08 -22.19 11.23
N ARG A 70 -18.98 -22.24 10.24
CA ARG A 70 -19.53 -21.03 9.62
C ARG A 70 -20.36 -20.20 10.60
N SER A 71 -20.96 -20.84 11.61
CA SER A 71 -21.87 -20.19 12.54
C SER A 71 -21.17 -19.45 13.69
N THR A 72 -19.84 -19.44 13.76
CA THR A 72 -19.18 -18.84 14.92
C THR A 72 -19.39 -17.33 14.97
N THR A 73 -19.65 -16.83 16.18
CA THR A 73 -19.93 -15.42 16.47
C THR A 73 -18.67 -14.65 16.86
N THR A 74 -17.55 -15.35 17.09
CA THR A 74 -16.27 -14.74 17.40
C THR A 74 -15.82 -13.80 16.30
N ILE A 75 -15.47 -12.57 16.71
CA ILE A 75 -15.02 -11.52 15.81
C ILE A 75 -13.74 -11.99 15.13
N PHE A 76 -13.81 -12.16 13.82
CA PHE A 76 -12.64 -12.54 13.03
C PHE A 76 -11.63 -11.39 13.01
N ARG A 77 -10.41 -11.67 13.48
CA ARG A 77 -9.28 -10.74 13.45
C ARG A 77 -8.13 -11.42 12.72
N PRO A 78 -8.04 -11.27 11.39
CA PRO A 78 -6.99 -11.90 10.61
C PRO A 78 -5.61 -11.61 11.16
N LEU A 79 -4.80 -12.66 11.30
CA LEU A 79 -3.35 -12.52 11.52
C LEU A 79 -2.64 -12.04 10.24
N PRO A 80 -1.42 -11.49 10.34
CA PRO A 80 -0.58 -11.24 9.19
C PRO A 80 -0.35 -12.52 8.36
N PRO A 81 -0.18 -12.41 7.03
CA PRO A 81 0.12 -13.58 6.20
C PRO A 81 1.40 -14.29 6.69
N PRO A 82 1.39 -15.63 6.88
CA PRO A 82 2.57 -16.38 7.30
C PRO A 82 3.66 -16.37 6.24
N VAL A 83 4.90 -16.67 6.61
CA VAL A 83 6.08 -16.62 5.71
C VAL A 83 5.91 -17.54 4.49
N ASP A 84 5.31 -18.71 4.68
CA ASP A 84 5.08 -19.69 3.60
C ASP A 84 3.90 -19.30 2.68
N CYS A 85 3.22 -18.19 2.95
CA CYS A 85 2.14 -17.71 2.11
C CYS A 85 2.70 -17.15 0.79
N PRO A 86 2.17 -17.55 -0.38
CA PRO A 86 2.61 -17.02 -1.69
C PRO A 86 2.50 -15.50 -1.82
N HIS A 87 1.69 -14.88 -0.97
CA HIS A 87 1.40 -13.45 -0.98
C HIS A 87 1.98 -12.71 0.23
N HIS A 88 2.85 -13.35 1.02
CA HIS A 88 3.49 -12.75 2.20
C HIS A 88 4.21 -11.43 1.92
N GLN A 89 4.82 -11.29 0.74
CA GLN A 89 5.53 -10.09 0.31
C GLN A 89 4.69 -9.18 -0.59
N SER A 90 3.37 -9.37 -0.64
CA SER A 90 2.50 -8.51 -1.43
C SER A 90 2.41 -7.11 -0.81
N PRO A 91 2.32 -6.05 -1.63
CA PRO A 91 2.01 -4.72 -1.13
C PRO A 91 0.74 -4.70 -0.29
N CYS A 92 0.81 -4.03 0.85
CA CYS A 92 -0.33 -3.76 1.72
C CYS A 92 -0.46 -2.25 1.97
N LEU A 93 -1.68 -1.81 2.28
CA LEU A 93 -1.94 -0.43 2.64
C LEU A 93 -1.95 -0.32 4.17
N MET A 94 -1.00 0.43 4.71
CA MET A 94 -0.81 0.62 6.15
C MET A 94 -1.51 1.89 6.62
N PHE A 95 -2.19 1.78 7.76
CA PHE A 95 -2.82 2.86 8.49
C PHE A 95 -2.20 2.94 9.88
N ILE A 96 -1.87 4.14 10.33
CA ILE A 96 -1.46 4.40 11.70
C ILE A 96 -2.68 4.99 12.43
N GLU A 97 -3.21 4.24 13.39
CA GLU A 97 -4.29 4.68 14.27
C GLU A 97 -3.72 5.27 15.57
N LYS A 98 -4.61 5.64 16.50
CA LYS A 98 -4.21 6.18 17.80
C LYS A 98 -3.42 5.14 18.60
N TYR A 99 -2.53 5.63 19.46
CA TYR A 99 -1.76 4.81 20.41
C TYR A 99 -0.86 3.74 19.78
N GLY A 100 -0.45 3.92 18.52
CA GLY A 100 0.46 2.99 17.83
C GLY A 100 -0.23 1.74 17.26
N ARG A 101 -1.56 1.62 17.36
CA ARG A 101 -2.29 0.57 16.65
C ARG A 101 -2.16 0.79 15.15
N CYS A 102 -1.73 -0.23 14.42
CA CYS A 102 -1.59 -0.18 12.98
C CYS A 102 -2.51 -1.21 12.32
N LYS A 103 -3.20 -0.76 11.27
CA LYS A 103 -4.08 -1.59 10.44
C LYS A 103 -3.43 -1.77 9.08
N PHE A 104 -3.51 -2.96 8.51
CA PHE A 104 -2.92 -3.30 7.22
C PHE A 104 -3.96 -3.95 6.33
N PHE A 105 -4.28 -3.31 5.21
CA PHE A 105 -5.18 -3.86 4.20
C PHE A 105 -4.39 -4.66 3.16
N HIS A 106 -4.78 -5.91 2.94
CA HIS A 106 -4.18 -6.77 1.94
C HIS A 106 -5.08 -6.84 0.69
N PRO A 107 -4.65 -6.29 -0.47
CA PRO A 107 -5.53 -6.11 -1.62
C PRO A 107 -5.97 -7.41 -2.29
N ILE A 108 -5.18 -8.49 -2.17
CA ILE A 108 -5.53 -9.82 -2.75
C ILE A 108 -6.64 -10.49 -1.94
N TYR A 109 -6.59 -10.36 -0.61
CA TYR A 109 -7.59 -10.96 0.28
C TYR A 109 -8.76 -10.03 0.53
N ASN A 110 -8.59 -8.74 0.18
CA ASN A 110 -9.53 -7.67 0.47
C ASN A 110 -9.97 -7.68 1.94
N ASP A 111 -8.99 -7.79 2.83
CA ASP A 111 -9.23 -7.82 4.26
C ASP A 111 -8.08 -7.15 5.01
N PHE A 112 -8.28 -6.94 6.31
CA PHE A 112 -7.35 -6.25 7.18
C PHE A 112 -6.77 -7.17 8.24
N TYR A 113 -5.49 -6.99 8.55
CA TYR A 113 -4.87 -7.48 9.77
C TYR A 113 -4.34 -6.31 10.60
N PHE A 114 -3.99 -6.59 11.86
CA PHE A 114 -3.61 -5.57 12.83
C PHE A 114 -2.25 -5.90 13.44
N MET A 115 -1.47 -4.86 13.73
CA MET A 115 -0.23 -4.95 14.50
C MET A 115 -0.17 -3.79 15.50
N GLU A 116 0.26 -4.06 16.73
CA GLU A 116 0.49 -3.02 17.73
C GLU A 116 1.94 -2.55 17.62
N ILE A 117 2.13 -1.27 17.31
CA ILE A 117 3.43 -0.61 17.05
C ILE A 117 3.56 0.66 17.90
N PRO A 118 3.71 0.53 19.24
CA PRO A 118 3.80 1.68 20.14
C PRO A 118 4.97 2.63 19.83
N GLU A 119 6.05 2.15 19.20
CA GLU A 119 7.26 2.91 18.84
C GLU A 119 6.97 4.09 17.89
N ILE A 120 5.85 4.01 17.16
CA ILE A 120 5.44 5.01 16.18
C ILE A 120 4.15 5.72 16.62
N ALA A 121 3.74 5.54 17.89
CA ALA A 121 2.63 6.26 18.46
C ALA A 121 2.86 7.77 18.35
N ASN A 122 1.86 8.48 17.83
CA ASN A 122 1.90 9.93 17.59
C ASN A 122 2.94 10.40 16.54
N ALA A 123 3.59 9.49 15.82
CA ALA A 123 4.43 9.85 14.69
C ALA A 123 3.56 10.11 13.44
N ARG A 124 4.01 11.06 12.61
CA ARG A 124 3.40 11.35 11.32
C ARG A 124 4.18 10.68 10.21
N LEU A 125 3.47 9.91 9.40
CA LEU A 125 4.00 9.30 8.19
C LEU A 125 4.31 10.36 7.12
N ARG A 126 5.53 10.34 6.58
CA ARG A 126 5.99 11.30 5.56
C ARG A 126 6.26 10.64 4.21
N TYR A 127 6.94 9.50 4.23
CA TYR A 127 7.31 8.77 3.02
C TYR A 127 7.47 7.27 3.31
N SER A 128 7.29 6.41 2.30
CA SER A 128 7.47 4.96 2.40
C SER A 128 8.10 4.40 1.14
N ARG A 129 9.19 3.64 1.30
CA ARG A 129 9.88 2.94 0.21
C ARG A 129 10.74 1.80 0.77
N PHE A 130 10.95 0.76 -0.03
CA PHE A 130 11.84 -0.37 0.34
C PHE A 130 11.46 -1.09 1.65
N GLY A 131 10.18 -1.05 2.04
CA GLY A 131 9.67 -1.59 3.31
C GLY A 131 9.98 -0.72 4.54
N TRP A 132 10.51 0.49 4.33
CA TRP A 132 10.80 1.46 5.37
C TRP A 132 9.87 2.66 5.29
N LEU A 133 9.50 3.18 6.46
CA LEU A 133 8.80 4.43 6.65
C LEU A 133 9.82 5.51 7.02
N LEU A 134 9.66 6.70 6.46
CA LEU A 134 10.25 7.93 6.97
C LEU A 134 9.14 8.71 7.67
N MET A 135 9.36 9.02 8.94
CA MET A 135 8.36 9.62 9.81
C MET A 135 8.90 10.86 10.50
N SER A 136 7.99 11.71 10.95
CA SER A 136 8.30 12.88 11.77
C SER A 136 7.55 12.78 13.09
N GLN A 137 8.24 13.09 14.19
CA GLN A 137 7.63 13.27 15.49
C GLN A 137 7.72 14.74 15.86
N GLU A 138 6.56 15.33 16.14
CA GLU A 138 6.46 16.67 16.70
C GLU A 138 6.31 16.52 18.20
N ASP A 139 7.38 16.76 18.96
CA ASP A 139 7.26 17.04 20.39
C ASP A 139 7.32 18.56 20.61
N SER A 140 7.03 19.02 21.83
CA SER A 140 6.91 20.45 22.13
C SER A 140 8.19 21.26 21.88
N ASN A 141 9.36 20.64 21.71
CA ASN A 141 10.66 21.33 21.59
C ASN A 141 11.56 20.83 20.43
N THR A 142 11.19 19.75 19.73
CA THR A 142 12.00 19.12 18.69
C THR A 142 11.13 18.62 17.52
N LYS A 143 11.65 18.86 16.31
CA LYS A 143 11.14 18.29 15.06
C LYS A 143 12.12 17.22 14.62
N ASN A 144 11.90 16.00 15.08
CA ASN A 144 12.75 14.88 14.74
C ASN A 144 12.14 14.11 13.58
N ILE A 145 13.00 13.59 12.71
CA ILE A 145 12.61 12.64 11.69
C ILE A 145 13.40 11.35 11.89
N PHE A 146 12.80 10.23 11.54
CA PHE A 146 13.42 8.92 11.73
C PHE A 146 12.89 7.92 10.72
N PHE A 147 13.70 6.91 10.45
CA PHE A 147 13.29 5.73 9.72
C PHE A 147 12.71 4.68 10.66
N PHE A 148 11.71 3.95 10.18
CA PHE A 148 11.14 2.82 10.89
C PHE A 148 10.71 1.72 9.92
N ASN A 149 11.10 0.48 10.20
CA ASN A 149 10.59 -0.68 9.49
C ASN A 149 9.50 -1.35 10.35
N PRO A 150 8.22 -1.37 9.93
CA PRO A 150 7.13 -1.92 10.73
C PRO A 150 7.16 -3.44 10.86
N PHE A 151 7.91 -4.14 10.02
CA PHE A 151 8.02 -5.59 10.00
C PHE A 151 9.19 -6.09 10.86
N THR A 152 10.32 -5.37 10.85
CA THR A 152 11.50 -5.71 11.66
C THR A 152 11.60 -4.91 12.97
N ARG A 153 10.78 -3.87 13.13
CA ARG A 153 10.74 -2.95 14.28
C ARG A 153 12.01 -2.13 14.48
N ILE A 154 12.91 -2.11 13.49
CA ILE A 154 14.14 -1.32 13.55
C ILE A 154 13.79 0.16 13.36
N LYS A 155 14.29 0.99 14.28
CA LYS A 155 14.21 2.46 14.25
C LYS A 155 15.61 3.05 14.03
N ILE A 156 15.72 4.03 13.14
CA ILE A 156 16.97 4.76 12.89
C ILE A 156 16.67 6.25 12.96
N GLU A 157 17.22 6.93 13.96
CA GLU A 157 17.06 8.37 14.15
C GLU A 157 17.92 9.14 13.15
N LEU A 158 17.44 10.32 12.73
CA LEU A 158 18.23 11.26 11.93
C LEU A 158 18.50 12.54 12.74
N PRO A 159 19.56 13.29 12.39
CA PRO A 159 19.82 14.59 13.00
C PRO A 159 18.65 15.56 12.88
N ARG A 160 18.56 16.48 13.85
CA ARG A 160 17.54 17.53 13.91
C ARG A 160 17.44 18.26 12.57
N ILE A 161 16.21 18.45 12.11
CA ILE A 161 15.97 19.10 10.83
C ILE A 161 16.36 20.60 10.88
N PRO A 162 16.83 21.18 9.78
CA PRO A 162 17.33 22.57 9.76
C PRO A 162 16.22 23.62 9.61
N PHE A 163 14.95 23.22 9.55
CA PHE A 163 13.82 24.11 9.27
C PHE A 163 12.82 24.16 10.43
N GLU A 164 12.53 25.37 10.89
CA GLU A 164 11.53 25.59 11.94
C GLU A 164 10.13 25.18 11.52
N ASP A 165 9.74 25.38 10.26
CA ASP A 165 8.43 24.97 9.72
C ASP A 165 8.37 23.47 9.39
N GLY A 166 9.52 22.81 9.33
CA GLY A 166 9.66 21.43 8.90
C GLY A 166 9.51 21.24 7.39
N PHE A 167 9.51 19.99 6.95
CA PHE A 167 9.42 19.67 5.53
C PHE A 167 7.96 19.64 5.04
N VAL A 168 7.71 20.13 3.83
CA VAL A 168 6.44 19.92 3.12
C VAL A 168 6.42 18.59 2.39
N SER A 169 7.59 18.13 1.90
CA SER A 169 7.73 16.86 1.21
C SER A 169 9.09 16.22 1.50
N LEU A 170 9.14 14.89 1.53
CA LEU A 170 10.32 14.10 1.87
C LEU A 170 10.42 12.87 0.96
N CYS A 171 11.64 12.46 0.65
CA CYS A 171 11.92 11.15 0.05
C CYS A 171 13.31 10.66 0.47
N PHE A 172 13.60 9.40 0.18
CA PHE A 172 14.94 8.83 0.35
C PHE A 172 15.28 7.86 -0.77
N THR A 173 16.58 7.69 -1.04
CA THR A 173 17.09 7.12 -2.29
C THR A 173 17.34 5.61 -2.26
N ALA A 174 17.65 5.04 -1.11
CA ALA A 174 18.00 3.63 -0.93
C ALA A 174 17.46 3.10 0.40
N SER A 175 17.57 1.80 0.67
CA SER A 175 17.21 1.29 1.99
C SER A 175 18.04 2.00 3.08
N PRO A 176 17.46 2.40 4.23
CA PRO A 176 18.18 2.97 5.36
C PRO A 176 19.21 2.04 6.03
N THR A 177 19.40 0.82 5.51
CA THR A 177 20.51 -0.06 5.89
C THR A 177 21.72 0.08 4.97
N SER A 178 21.59 0.84 3.86
CA SER A 178 22.67 1.13 2.92
C SER A 178 23.33 2.48 3.25
N SER A 179 24.67 2.52 3.13
CA SER A 179 25.47 3.75 3.23
C SER A 179 25.21 4.76 2.10
N ASP A 180 24.55 4.34 1.03
CA ASP A 180 24.17 5.20 -0.09
C ASP A 180 22.80 5.87 0.09
N CYS A 181 22.13 5.61 1.22
CA CYS A 181 20.86 6.24 1.52
C CYS A 181 21.05 7.74 1.76
N VAL A 182 20.34 8.54 0.96
CA VAL A 182 20.26 9.98 1.09
C VAL A 182 18.80 10.36 1.29
N VAL A 183 18.53 11.17 2.31
CA VAL A 183 17.24 11.80 2.53
C VAL A 183 17.26 13.16 1.86
N MET A 184 16.22 13.46 1.08
CA MET A 184 15.97 14.78 0.53
C MET A 184 14.63 15.26 1.06
N GLY A 185 14.63 16.45 1.64
CA GLY A 185 13.44 17.14 2.07
C GLY A 185 13.31 18.48 1.37
N VAL A 186 12.06 18.86 1.12
CA VAL A 186 11.70 20.18 0.58
C VAL A 186 10.89 20.91 1.63
N SER A 187 11.28 22.15 1.93
CA SER A 187 10.60 23.06 2.85
C SER A 187 10.10 24.30 2.09
N GLY A 188 9.11 25.00 2.62
CA GLY A 188 8.53 26.20 2.01
C GLY A 188 7.31 25.93 1.12
N PHE A 189 6.57 27.00 0.79
CA PHE A 189 5.28 26.93 0.09
C PHE A 189 5.35 27.42 -1.36
N LEU A 190 5.94 28.60 -1.61
CA LEU A 190 6.08 29.20 -2.95
C LEU A 190 7.54 29.26 -3.39
N PHE A 191 8.41 29.69 -2.49
CA PHE A 191 9.85 29.52 -2.56
C PHE A 191 10.18 28.31 -1.70
N TYR A 192 11.09 27.48 -2.18
CA TYR A 192 11.41 26.25 -1.47
C TYR A 192 12.89 26.17 -1.19
N SER A 193 13.21 25.60 -0.06
CA SER A 193 14.58 25.21 0.28
C SER A 193 14.64 23.69 0.22
N VAL A 194 15.73 23.18 -0.34
CA VAL A 194 16.04 21.76 -0.35
C VAL A 194 17.03 21.51 0.78
N ALA A 195 16.78 20.48 1.58
CA ALA A 195 17.80 19.96 2.48
C ALA A 195 18.06 18.48 2.19
N MET A 196 19.33 18.12 2.26
CA MET A 196 19.80 16.77 2.01
C MET A 196 20.71 16.29 3.13
N ILE A 197 20.63 15.00 3.41
CA ILE A 197 21.55 14.35 4.35
C ILE A 197 21.80 12.91 3.90
N ARG A 198 23.07 12.50 3.88
CA ARG A 198 23.44 11.10 3.72
C ARG A 198 23.34 10.41 5.07
N LEU A 199 22.83 9.18 5.08
CA LEU A 199 22.74 8.43 6.31
C LEU A 199 24.14 8.20 6.92
N GLY A 200 24.30 8.58 8.19
CA GLY A 200 25.58 8.56 8.91
C GLY A 200 26.20 9.95 9.08
N ASP A 201 25.84 10.91 8.23
CA ASP A 201 26.27 12.30 8.38
C ASP A 201 25.56 12.96 9.58
N GLN A 202 26.20 14.00 10.13
CA GLN A 202 25.70 14.71 11.30
C GLN A 202 24.90 15.98 10.95
N ASN A 203 25.13 16.54 9.77
CA ASN A 203 24.59 17.84 9.38
C ASN A 203 23.86 17.75 8.04
N TRP A 204 22.79 18.52 7.94
CA TRP A 204 22.05 18.71 6.71
C TRP A 204 22.78 19.71 5.81
N SER A 205 22.89 19.39 4.53
CA SER A 205 23.22 20.36 3.48
C SER A 205 21.93 21.07 3.07
N VAL A 206 21.91 22.40 3.12
CA VAL A 206 20.72 23.22 2.87
C VAL A 206 21.00 24.17 1.72
N GLU A 207 20.06 24.23 0.77
CA GLU A 207 20.10 25.12 -0.37
C GLU A 207 18.75 25.81 -0.54
N ASP A 208 18.80 27.13 -0.63
CA ASP A 208 17.64 27.94 -0.96
C ASP A 208 17.43 27.99 -2.47
N ASN A 209 16.17 28.03 -2.87
CA ASN A 209 15.81 28.13 -4.27
C ASN A 209 14.82 29.27 -4.54
N ASP A 210 15.24 30.16 -5.43
CA ASP A 210 14.45 31.30 -5.85
C ASP A 210 13.37 30.96 -6.89
N LYS A 211 13.39 29.73 -7.45
CA LYS A 211 12.40 29.30 -8.43
C LYS A 211 11.05 29.05 -7.75
N LYS A 212 9.99 29.58 -8.35
CA LYS A 212 8.62 29.37 -7.86
C LYS A 212 8.05 28.06 -8.37
N LEU A 213 7.60 27.21 -7.45
CA LEU A 213 6.87 25.97 -7.77
C LEU A 213 5.88 25.69 -6.66
N ARG A 214 4.58 25.75 -6.98
CA ARG A 214 3.54 25.28 -6.06
C ARG A 214 3.55 23.74 -6.08
N LEU A 215 4.14 23.12 -5.07
CA LEU A 215 4.26 21.66 -5.00
C LEU A 215 2.88 21.00 -4.90
N ALA A 216 2.71 19.90 -5.63
CA ALA A 216 1.63 18.97 -5.37
C ALA A 216 1.91 18.20 -4.07
N GLU A 217 0.87 17.74 -3.38
CA GLU A 217 1.01 16.93 -2.15
C GLU A 217 1.45 15.49 -2.44
N CYS A 218 2.64 15.34 -3.02
CA CYS A 218 3.28 14.05 -3.27
C CYS A 218 4.80 14.16 -3.08
N HIS A 219 5.47 13.02 -3.06
CA HIS A 219 6.90 12.92 -2.82
C HIS A 219 7.73 13.26 -4.08
N PRO A 220 8.96 13.80 -3.92
CA PRO A 220 9.91 13.89 -5.01
C PRO A 220 10.37 12.51 -5.48
N ILE A 221 10.80 12.40 -6.73
CA ILE A 221 11.39 11.17 -7.28
C ILE A 221 12.83 11.43 -7.68
N LEU A 222 13.75 10.63 -7.14
CA LEU A 222 15.09 10.51 -7.72
C LEU A 222 15.00 9.68 -9.00
N TYR A 223 15.38 10.28 -10.13
CA TYR A 223 15.40 9.63 -11.42
C TYR A 223 16.63 10.07 -12.21
N ARG A 224 17.45 9.10 -12.63
CA ARG A 224 18.72 9.35 -13.36
C ARG A 224 19.60 10.43 -12.72
N GLY A 225 19.72 10.40 -11.39
CA GLY A 225 20.59 11.29 -10.62
C GLY A 225 20.05 12.69 -10.36
N ARG A 226 18.80 12.99 -10.71
CA ARG A 226 18.13 14.26 -10.42
C ARG A 226 16.82 14.03 -9.68
N TYR A 227 16.43 14.97 -8.83
CA TYR A 227 15.15 14.93 -8.12
C TYR A 227 14.10 15.67 -8.93
N TYR A 228 12.94 15.05 -9.09
CA TYR A 228 11.80 15.59 -9.81
C TYR A 228 10.66 15.83 -8.82
N CYS A 229 10.23 17.08 -8.69
CA CYS A 229 9.16 17.52 -7.82
C CYS A 229 7.94 17.91 -8.67
N LEU A 230 6.81 17.22 -8.47
CA LEU A 230 5.59 17.51 -9.20
C LEU A 230 4.90 18.75 -8.60
N GLY A 231 4.55 19.71 -9.45
CA GLY A 231 3.75 20.87 -9.08
C GLY A 231 2.25 20.62 -9.23
N ALA A 232 1.45 21.37 -8.46
CA ALA A 232 -0.01 21.29 -8.46
C ALA A 232 -0.64 21.70 -9.81
N ASP A 233 0.11 22.42 -10.64
CA ASP A 233 -0.31 22.86 -11.97
C ASP A 233 0.17 21.91 -13.10
N GLY A 234 0.75 20.77 -12.73
CA GLY A 234 1.33 19.80 -13.67
C GLY A 234 2.71 20.19 -14.20
N ASN A 235 3.26 21.31 -13.74
CA ASN A 235 4.67 21.64 -13.94
C ASN A 235 5.58 20.73 -13.08
N VAL A 236 6.86 20.67 -13.43
CA VAL A 236 7.83 19.80 -12.74
C VAL A 236 9.08 20.60 -12.42
N GLY A 237 9.44 20.67 -11.13
CA GLY A 237 10.75 21.13 -10.68
C GLY A 237 11.77 20.01 -10.80
N ILE A 238 12.98 20.35 -11.25
CA ILE A 238 14.12 19.46 -11.32
C ILE A 238 15.22 20.05 -10.46
N TYR A 239 15.72 19.25 -9.53
CA TYR A 239 16.86 19.60 -8.71
C TYR A 239 18.02 18.65 -9.00
N ASN A 240 19.19 19.21 -9.30
CA ASN A 240 20.42 18.46 -9.56
C ASN A 240 21.36 18.56 -8.36
N PRO A 241 21.52 17.48 -7.58
CA PRO A 241 22.33 17.51 -6.37
C PRO A 241 23.84 17.60 -6.63
N LYS A 242 24.31 17.40 -7.88
CA LYS A 242 25.75 17.50 -8.20
C LYS A 242 26.20 18.93 -8.43
N ASP A 243 25.36 19.70 -9.10
CA ASP A 243 25.68 21.07 -9.52
C ASP A 243 24.92 22.11 -8.68
N HIS A 244 24.11 21.65 -7.71
CA HIS A 244 23.27 22.49 -6.85
C HIS A 244 22.34 23.41 -7.65
N THR A 245 21.87 22.92 -8.81
CA THR A 245 21.01 23.69 -9.73
C THR A 245 19.55 23.28 -9.62
N CYS A 246 18.67 24.26 -9.78
CA CYS A 246 17.25 24.00 -9.92
C CYS A 246 16.65 24.64 -11.16
N ASP A 247 15.97 23.80 -11.94
CA ASP A 247 15.20 24.17 -13.11
C ASP A 247 13.72 23.87 -12.86
N VAL A 248 12.84 24.79 -13.24
CA VAL A 248 11.39 24.52 -13.26
C VAL A 248 10.94 24.44 -14.71
N ILE A 249 10.38 23.30 -15.09
CA ILE A 249 9.81 23.13 -16.42
C ILE A 249 8.36 23.61 -16.42
N LEU A 250 8.14 24.66 -17.20
CA LEU A 250 6.85 25.27 -17.46
C LEU A 250 6.30 24.77 -18.80
N LYS A 251 5.64 23.61 -18.75
CA LYS A 251 4.50 23.34 -19.64
C LYS A 251 3.40 22.70 -18.79
N PRO A 252 2.40 23.48 -18.34
CA PRO A 252 1.25 22.91 -17.65
C PRO A 252 0.59 21.87 -18.56
N LEU A 253 -0.12 20.92 -17.97
CA LEU A 253 -1.00 20.06 -18.75
C LEU A 253 -1.91 20.96 -19.59
N GLU A 254 -1.84 20.88 -20.93
CA GLU A 254 -2.62 21.70 -21.88
C GLU A 254 -4.14 21.42 -21.83
N THR A 255 -4.62 20.77 -20.77
CA THR A 255 -6.04 20.61 -20.49
C THR A 255 -6.60 21.96 -20.10
N LYS A 256 -7.30 22.62 -21.04
CA LYS A 256 -8.23 23.75 -20.85
C LYS A 256 -9.36 23.49 -19.83
N VAL A 257 -9.25 22.47 -18.99
CA VAL A 257 -10.23 22.08 -17.99
C VAL A 257 -9.60 22.33 -16.63
N ILE A 258 -9.84 23.53 -16.11
CA ILE A 258 -9.53 23.94 -14.72
C ILE A 258 -10.54 23.24 -13.81
N GLU A 259 -10.52 21.92 -13.78
CA GLU A 259 -11.09 21.18 -12.66
C GLU A 259 -10.06 21.24 -11.52
N SER A 260 -10.49 21.56 -10.30
CA SER A 260 -9.57 21.66 -9.16
C SER A 260 -8.83 20.34 -8.95
N LEU A 261 -7.50 20.40 -8.90
CA LEU A 261 -6.67 19.24 -8.56
C LEU A 261 -7.04 18.77 -7.16
N ARG A 262 -7.45 17.51 -7.04
CA ARG A 262 -7.78 16.91 -5.74
C ARG A 262 -6.62 16.12 -5.18
N GLN A 263 -5.97 15.33 -6.01
CA GLN A 263 -4.85 14.46 -5.63
C GLN A 263 -3.91 14.33 -6.81
N ALA A 264 -2.61 14.28 -6.52
CA ALA A 264 -1.60 13.93 -7.50
C ALA A 264 -0.66 12.89 -6.88
N PHE A 265 -0.19 11.98 -7.72
CA PHE A 265 0.77 10.97 -7.35
C PHE A 265 1.83 10.91 -8.43
N PHE A 266 3.08 10.76 -8.03
CA PHE A 266 4.20 10.65 -8.94
C PHE A 266 4.84 9.29 -8.75
N ALA A 267 5.24 8.63 -9.84
CA ALA A 267 5.85 7.31 -9.81
C ALA A 267 6.90 7.13 -10.92
N GLU A 268 7.86 6.26 -10.68
CA GLU A 268 8.68 5.68 -11.75
C GLU A 268 7.98 4.44 -12.32
N PHE A 269 7.92 4.34 -13.64
CA PHE A 269 7.32 3.21 -14.38
C PHE A 269 8.19 2.88 -15.59
N ASP A 270 8.77 1.68 -15.63
CA ASP A 270 9.63 1.17 -16.73
C ASP A 270 10.67 2.19 -17.21
N GLY A 271 11.44 2.75 -16.27
CA GLY A 271 12.48 3.74 -16.56
C GLY A 271 11.92 5.02 -17.19
N LYS A 272 10.68 5.40 -16.86
CA LYS A 272 10.00 6.64 -17.26
C LYS A 272 9.27 7.23 -16.05
N LEU A 273 9.00 8.53 -16.08
CA LEU A 273 8.25 9.21 -15.02
C LEU A 273 6.77 9.32 -15.37
N LEU A 274 5.92 8.95 -14.42
CA LEU A 274 4.47 8.88 -14.56
C LEU A 274 3.81 9.72 -13.47
N ALA A 275 2.81 10.53 -13.83
CA ALA A 275 1.96 11.23 -12.89
C ALA A 275 0.51 10.76 -13.02
N VAL A 276 -0.12 10.50 -11.88
CA VAL A 276 -1.55 10.20 -11.76
C VAL A 276 -2.20 11.41 -11.12
N PHE A 277 -3.12 12.05 -11.84
CA PHE A 277 -3.90 13.17 -11.33
C PHE A 277 -5.35 12.75 -11.13
N VAL A 278 -5.94 13.23 -10.04
CA VAL A 278 -7.37 13.11 -9.76
C VAL A 278 -7.96 14.52 -9.79
N TYR A 279 -8.80 14.80 -10.78
CA TYR A 279 -9.38 16.12 -11.00
C TYR A 279 -10.87 16.17 -10.68
N GLY A 280 -11.31 17.38 -10.31
CA GLY A 280 -12.71 17.78 -10.35
C GLY A 280 -13.55 17.30 -9.19
N TYR A 281 -14.85 17.60 -9.29
CA TYR A 281 -15.84 17.08 -8.36
C TYR A 281 -15.95 15.56 -8.53
N GLU A 282 -16.08 15.08 -9.76
CA GLU A 282 -16.24 13.66 -10.12
C GLU A 282 -15.05 12.76 -9.78
N ARG A 283 -13.90 13.34 -9.39
CA ARG A 283 -12.65 12.63 -9.05
C ARG A 283 -12.18 11.74 -10.21
N LYS A 284 -12.12 12.30 -11.43
CA LYS A 284 -11.66 11.61 -12.63
C LYS A 284 -10.16 11.34 -12.55
N VAL A 285 -9.74 10.13 -12.89
CA VAL A 285 -8.34 9.72 -12.89
C VAL A 285 -7.72 9.93 -14.26
N HIS A 286 -6.60 10.63 -14.31
CA HIS A 286 -5.81 10.83 -15.51
C HIS A 286 -4.37 10.39 -15.26
N VAL A 287 -3.84 9.59 -16.19
CA VAL A 287 -2.47 9.09 -16.10
C VAL A 287 -1.65 9.64 -17.24
N TRP A 288 -0.54 10.26 -16.90
CA TRP A 288 0.33 10.93 -17.85
C TRP A 288 1.78 10.50 -17.66
N ARG A 289 2.51 10.44 -18.76
CA ARG A 289 3.94 10.18 -18.79
C ARG A 289 4.69 11.43 -19.19
N LEU A 290 5.75 11.75 -18.45
CA LEU A 290 6.63 12.85 -18.78
C LEU A 290 7.59 12.44 -19.91
N ASN A 291 7.65 13.25 -20.97
CA ASN A 291 8.71 13.17 -21.96
C ASN A 291 9.81 14.17 -21.60
N LEU A 292 10.96 13.65 -21.18
CA LEU A 292 12.10 14.46 -20.74
C LEU A 292 12.83 15.19 -21.87
N SER A 293 12.66 14.77 -23.13
CA SER A 293 13.31 15.43 -24.27
C SER A 293 12.52 16.65 -24.74
N LYS A 294 11.18 16.54 -24.74
CA LYS A 294 10.27 17.61 -25.18
C LYS A 294 9.66 18.40 -24.02
N MET A 295 9.85 17.94 -22.79
CA MET A 295 9.32 18.51 -21.57
C MET A 295 7.81 18.74 -21.61
N ASN A 296 7.07 17.68 -21.98
CA ASN A 296 5.62 17.66 -22.06
C ASN A 296 5.04 16.32 -21.61
N TRP A 297 3.72 16.29 -21.39
CA TRP A 297 2.98 15.15 -20.90
C TRP A 297 2.29 14.37 -22.04
N PHE A 298 2.28 13.04 -21.94
CA PHE A 298 1.54 12.15 -22.85
C PHE A 298 0.59 11.24 -22.07
N PRO A 299 -0.66 11.05 -22.53
CA PRO A 299 -1.62 10.22 -21.82
C PRO A 299 -1.17 8.75 -21.89
N VAL A 300 -1.38 8.02 -20.78
CA VAL A 300 -1.11 6.59 -20.69
C VAL A 300 -2.44 5.84 -20.64
N GLN A 301 -2.63 4.93 -21.61
CA GLN A 301 -3.86 4.14 -21.74
C GLN A 301 -3.78 2.78 -21.05
N SER A 302 -2.57 2.28 -20.78
CA SER A 302 -2.35 0.96 -20.20
C SER A 302 -1.04 0.89 -19.43
N LEU A 303 -1.06 0.19 -18.30
CA LEU A 303 0.12 -0.23 -17.52
C LEU A 303 0.56 -1.66 -17.88
N GLY A 304 -0.06 -2.29 -18.87
CA GLY A 304 0.28 -3.66 -19.28
C GLY A 304 -0.04 -4.69 -18.20
N ASP A 305 0.94 -5.53 -17.87
CA ASP A 305 0.90 -6.56 -16.81
C ASP A 305 1.11 -5.98 -15.40
N LYS A 306 1.29 -4.67 -15.27
CA LYS A 306 1.66 -4.02 -14.01
C LYS A 306 0.46 -3.54 -13.19
N MET A 307 0.74 -3.34 -11.92
CA MET A 307 -0.09 -2.72 -10.89
C MET A 307 0.62 -1.47 -10.39
N LEU A 308 -0.08 -0.34 -10.33
CA LEU A 308 0.46 0.89 -9.77
C LEU A 308 -0.19 1.15 -8.41
N PHE A 309 0.59 1.15 -7.34
CA PHE A 309 0.15 1.53 -6.01
C PHE A 309 0.45 3.00 -5.79
N VAL A 310 -0.52 3.78 -5.32
CA VAL A 310 -0.35 5.21 -5.08
C VAL A 310 -0.94 5.63 -3.75
N SER A 311 -0.22 6.47 -3.03
CA SER A 311 -0.60 7.07 -1.75
C SER A 311 0.24 8.34 -1.55
N ARG A 312 -0.12 9.19 -0.58
CA ARG A 312 0.58 10.47 -0.37
C ARG A 312 2.09 10.29 -0.18
N GLY A 313 2.47 9.33 0.66
CA GLY A 313 3.87 9.04 0.99
C GLY A 313 4.53 7.97 0.13
N SER A 314 3.84 7.33 -0.83
CA SER A 314 4.46 6.26 -1.61
C SER A 314 3.73 5.99 -2.90
N SER A 315 4.49 5.81 -3.98
CA SER A 315 4.00 5.29 -5.24
C SER A 315 5.04 4.35 -5.84
N PHE A 316 4.62 3.16 -6.22
CA PHE A 316 5.51 2.18 -6.84
C PHE A 316 4.71 1.19 -7.69
N VAL A 317 5.45 0.49 -8.55
CA VAL A 317 4.91 -0.40 -9.56
C VAL A 317 5.31 -1.83 -9.22
N GLU A 318 4.37 -2.76 -9.37
CA GLU A 318 4.61 -4.20 -9.23
C GLU A 318 4.05 -4.95 -10.44
N THR A 319 4.62 -6.10 -10.74
CA THR A 319 4.04 -7.02 -11.73
C THR A 319 2.86 -7.75 -11.11
N ALA A 320 1.74 -7.85 -11.82
CA ALA A 320 0.60 -8.60 -11.34
C ALA A 320 0.93 -10.09 -11.21
N SER A 321 0.86 -10.62 -9.99
CA SER A 321 1.04 -12.06 -9.70
C SER A 321 -0.28 -12.83 -9.72
N VAL A 322 -1.41 -12.13 -9.62
CA VAL A 322 -2.75 -12.73 -9.62
C VAL A 322 -3.51 -12.27 -10.87
N SER A 323 -4.17 -13.23 -11.51
CA SER A 323 -5.00 -12.97 -12.69
C SER A 323 -6.04 -11.90 -12.40
N GLY A 324 -6.22 -10.98 -13.34
CA GLY A 324 -7.18 -9.90 -13.18
C GLY A 324 -6.69 -8.76 -12.27
N MET A 325 -5.46 -8.74 -11.76
CA MET A 325 -4.92 -7.57 -11.02
C MET A 325 -4.15 -6.57 -11.90
N ALA A 326 -3.74 -6.97 -13.09
CA ALA A 326 -3.00 -6.13 -14.03
C ALA A 326 -3.82 -4.92 -14.54
N ASN A 327 -3.10 -3.92 -15.03
CA ASN A 327 -3.61 -2.69 -15.63
C ASN A 327 -4.54 -1.88 -14.70
N LYS A 328 -4.14 -1.77 -13.43
CA LYS A 328 -4.91 -1.14 -12.36
C LYS A 328 -4.06 -0.22 -11.50
N ILE A 329 -4.72 0.79 -10.93
CA ILE A 329 -4.16 1.72 -9.96
C ILE A 329 -4.85 1.52 -8.63
N TYR A 330 -4.09 1.23 -7.58
CA TYR A 330 -4.61 0.96 -6.24
C TYR A 330 -4.47 2.21 -5.37
N PHE A 331 -5.60 2.72 -4.90
CA PHE A 331 -5.67 3.95 -4.10
C PHE A 331 -5.93 3.65 -2.62
N PRO A 332 -5.61 4.58 -1.70
CA PRO A 332 -6.03 4.49 -0.31
C PRO A 332 -7.51 4.89 -0.16
N LYS A 333 -8.39 4.19 -0.86
CA LYS A 333 -9.82 4.45 -0.95
C LYS A 333 -10.61 3.19 -0.68
N PHE A 334 -11.76 3.36 -0.05
CA PHE A 334 -12.67 2.27 0.33
C PHE A 334 -14.12 2.61 0.00
N TYR A 335 -14.87 1.59 -0.40
CA TYR A 335 -16.33 1.58 -0.46
C TYR A 335 -16.81 0.56 0.58
N GLY A 336 -17.41 1.05 1.67
CA GLY A 336 -17.56 0.24 2.88
C GLY A 336 -16.20 -0.22 3.40
N ASN A 337 -16.01 -1.54 3.46
CA ASN A 337 -14.75 -2.20 3.84
C ASN A 337 -13.95 -2.74 2.65
N SER A 338 -14.48 -2.66 1.42
CA SER A 338 -13.79 -3.13 0.22
C SER A 338 -12.75 -2.11 -0.23
N GLY A 339 -11.53 -2.57 -0.50
CA GLY A 339 -10.50 -1.75 -1.13
C GLY A 339 -10.81 -1.50 -2.60
N ILE A 340 -10.40 -0.33 -3.09
CA ILE A 340 -10.79 0.17 -4.41
C ILE A 340 -9.57 0.32 -5.30
N PHE A 341 -9.74 -0.05 -6.56
CA PHE A 341 -8.77 0.22 -7.61
C PHE A 341 -9.44 0.92 -8.78
N TYR A 342 -8.66 1.68 -9.55
CA TYR A 342 -9.09 2.23 -10.83
C TYR A 342 -8.57 1.35 -11.96
N SER A 343 -9.45 0.89 -12.83
CA SER A 343 -9.11 0.09 -14.01
C SER A 343 -8.94 1.00 -15.21
N LEU A 344 -7.74 1.02 -15.80
CA LEU A 344 -7.48 1.80 -17.02
C LEU A 344 -8.22 1.22 -18.23
N ARG A 345 -8.52 -0.09 -18.21
CA ARG A 345 -9.31 -0.75 -19.25
C ARG A 345 -10.74 -0.22 -19.29
N THR A 346 -11.40 -0.13 -18.14
CA THR A 346 -12.82 0.26 -18.06
C THR A 346 -13.02 1.74 -17.78
N LYS A 347 -11.95 2.46 -17.41
CA LYS A 347 -11.97 3.86 -16.96
C LYS A 347 -12.92 4.12 -15.79
N LYS A 348 -12.93 3.18 -14.82
CA LYS A 348 -13.84 3.18 -13.66
C LYS A 348 -13.09 2.71 -12.40
N TYR A 349 -13.58 3.16 -11.26
CA TYR A 349 -13.29 2.58 -9.95
C TYR A 349 -14.06 1.27 -9.79
N HIS A 350 -13.41 0.26 -9.20
CA HIS A 350 -13.96 -1.05 -8.92
C HIS A 350 -13.48 -1.57 -7.57
N SER A 351 -14.21 -2.54 -7.04
CA SER A 351 -13.76 -3.39 -5.94
C SER A 351 -13.78 -4.86 -6.37
N TYR A 352 -12.96 -5.71 -5.75
CA TYR A 352 -13.01 -7.15 -6.00
C TYR A 352 -14.22 -7.82 -5.34
N THR A 353 -14.75 -7.23 -4.26
CA THR A 353 -15.84 -7.80 -3.47
C THR A 353 -17.02 -6.84 -3.37
N GLY A 354 -18.24 -7.35 -3.47
CA GLY A 354 -19.46 -6.54 -3.34
C GLY A 354 -19.89 -5.82 -4.62
N GLY A 355 -19.23 -6.07 -5.76
CA GLY A 355 -19.70 -5.65 -7.08
C GLY A 355 -19.66 -4.15 -7.37
N PHE A 356 -19.01 -3.35 -6.52
CA PHE A 356 -18.92 -1.90 -6.73
C PHE A 356 -18.17 -1.57 -8.03
N SER A 357 -18.77 -0.71 -8.86
CA SER A 357 -18.20 -0.16 -10.09
C SER A 357 -18.75 1.25 -10.34
N SER A 358 -17.90 2.27 -10.38
CA SER A 358 -18.33 3.66 -10.64
C SER A 358 -17.35 4.42 -11.54
N GLN A 359 -17.88 5.34 -12.35
CA GLN A 359 -17.04 6.30 -13.10
C GLN A 359 -16.50 7.41 -12.21
N THR A 360 -17.18 7.72 -11.10
CA THR A 360 -16.83 8.81 -10.20
C THR A 360 -16.37 8.27 -8.84
N GLY A 361 -15.60 9.09 -8.13
CA GLY A 361 -15.07 8.73 -6.81
C GLY A 361 -15.89 9.22 -5.63
N HIS A 362 -17.13 9.70 -5.82
CA HIS A 362 -17.89 10.42 -4.78
C HIS A 362 -18.22 9.58 -3.55
N GLU A 363 -18.59 8.33 -3.77
CA GLU A 363 -18.98 7.39 -2.72
C GLU A 363 -17.77 6.80 -1.99
N LEU A 364 -16.55 7.15 -2.43
CA LEU A 364 -15.32 6.59 -1.89
C LEU A 364 -14.82 7.40 -0.71
N ARG A 365 -14.54 6.69 0.39
CA ARG A 365 -13.86 7.24 1.56
C ARG A 365 -12.34 7.24 1.32
N ASP A 366 -11.74 8.43 1.36
CA ASP A 366 -10.30 8.64 1.20
C ASP A 366 -9.56 8.52 2.54
N PHE A 367 -8.36 7.93 2.52
CA PHE A 367 -7.48 7.83 3.69
C PHE A 367 -6.11 8.45 3.41
N PRO A 368 -5.98 9.80 3.44
CA PRO A 368 -4.76 10.50 3.03
C PRO A 368 -3.56 10.28 3.97
N LEU A 369 -3.79 9.77 5.18
CA LEU A 369 -2.76 9.47 6.19
C LEU A 369 -2.30 8.00 6.17
N SER A 370 -2.65 7.25 5.12
CA SER A 370 -2.19 5.89 4.90
C SER A 370 -1.11 5.84 3.80
N THR A 371 -0.31 4.77 3.78
CA THR A 371 0.65 4.52 2.70
C THR A 371 0.62 3.09 2.24
N TRP A 372 0.82 2.91 0.94
CA TRP A 372 1.24 1.61 0.45
C TRP A 372 2.66 1.32 0.92
N ILE A 373 2.89 0.07 1.27
CA ILE A 373 4.18 -0.46 1.67
C ILE A 373 4.28 -1.90 1.20
N LYS A 374 5.46 -2.28 0.72
CA LYS A 374 5.78 -3.67 0.42
C LYS A 374 6.64 -4.21 1.55
N PRO A 375 6.24 -5.32 2.21
CA PRO A 375 7.06 -5.95 3.22
C PRO A 375 8.45 -6.30 2.70
N THR A 376 9.47 -5.98 3.50
CA THR A 376 10.85 -6.43 3.30
C THR A 376 11.32 -7.04 4.62
N PHE A 377 11.79 -8.28 4.54
CA PHE A 377 12.21 -9.09 5.68
C PHE A 377 13.69 -9.38 5.59
#